data_AF-A0A382JDR9-F1
#
_entry.id   AF-A0A382JDR9-F1
#
_cell.length_a   1.000
_cell.length_b   1.000
_cell.length_c   1.000
_cell.angle_alpha   90.00
_cell.angle_beta   90.00
_cell.angle_gamma   90.00
#
_symmetry.space_group_name_H-M   'P 1'
#
loop_
_entity.id
_entity.type
_entity.pdbx_description
1 polymer ?
#
loop_
_entity_poly.entity_id
_entity_poly.type
_entity_poly.pdbx_seq_one_letter_code
_entity_poly.pdbx_strand_id
1 'polypeptide(L)'
;MLINTPNHSDKATPNHTPPPTALSVCEEEGEKALYSHDVLVLGAGLAGMRAALEAAKSGANVAMLSKVYPVRSHSNAAQGGINAALTDRGDDWADHAYDTVKGSDFLGDQDAIEVMCSEAGQELINLEHMGVIFNRDDEGRLGTRAFGGQRRARTFFVADITGQAIL
;
A
#
# COMPACT_ATOMS: atom_id res chain seq x y z
N MET A 1 0.85 -17.71 7.76
CA MET A 1 1.99 -17.61 8.69
C MET A 1 1.80 -16.31 9.46
N LEU A 2 1.33 -16.38 10.70
CA LEU A 2 1.21 -15.22 11.58
C LEU A 2 2.63 -14.81 11.96
N ILE A 3 3.05 -13.60 11.58
CA ILE A 3 4.38 -13.08 11.89
C ILE A 3 4.25 -12.32 13.20
N ASN A 4 4.82 -12.87 14.27
CA ASN A 4 4.92 -12.22 15.57
C ASN A 4 6.42 -12.03 15.87
N THR A 5 6.87 -10.77 16.03
CA THR A 5 8.25 -10.45 16.43
C THR A 5 8.29 -10.21 17.93
N PRO A 6 9.18 -10.88 18.70
CA PRO A 6 9.35 -10.58 20.11
C PRO A 6 10.36 -9.45 20.26
N ASN A 7 10.06 -8.44 21.09
CA ASN A 7 11.11 -7.57 21.62
C ASN A 7 11.13 -7.64 23.15
N HIS A 8 12.35 -7.74 23.65
CA HIS A 8 12.72 -7.92 25.04
C HIS A 8 12.75 -6.56 25.76
N SER A 9 12.45 -6.58 27.06
CA SER A 9 12.40 -5.48 28.03
C SER A 9 11.21 -4.52 27.97
N ASP A 10 10.20 -4.75 28.81
CA ASP A 10 9.69 -3.68 29.66
C ASP A 10 9.02 -4.19 30.94
N LYS A 11 9.31 -3.49 32.04
CA LYS A 11 9.01 -3.85 33.41
C LYS A 11 7.52 -3.64 33.73
N ALA A 12 6.98 -4.50 34.59
CA ALA A 12 5.59 -4.50 35.03
C ALA A 12 5.14 -3.17 35.66
N THR A 13 4.11 -2.54 35.07
CA THR A 13 3.27 -1.52 35.69
C THR A 13 1.82 -2.06 35.80
N PRO A 14 1.16 -1.98 36.97
CA PRO A 14 -0.13 -2.62 37.20
C PRO A 14 -1.26 -1.65 36.84
N ASN A 15 -1.59 -1.50 35.56
CA ASN A 15 -2.90 -1.07 35.03
C ASN A 15 -2.83 -0.71 33.53
N HIS A 16 -2.29 -1.63 32.71
CA HIS A 16 -2.54 -1.56 31.28
C HIS A 16 -3.30 -2.83 30.91
N THR A 17 -4.57 -2.68 30.52
CA THR A 17 -5.27 -3.72 29.77
C THR A 17 -4.40 -4.06 28.56
N PRO A 18 -4.03 -5.33 28.36
CA PRO A 18 -3.21 -5.72 27.23
C PRO A 18 -3.94 -5.35 25.92
N PRO A 19 -3.23 -4.95 24.85
CA PRO A 19 -3.85 -4.81 23.54
C PRO A 19 -4.52 -6.14 23.18
N PRO A 20 -5.68 -6.14 22.50
CA PRO A 20 -6.47 -7.35 22.29
C PRO A 20 -5.67 -8.33 21.43
N THR A 21 -4.93 -9.21 22.08
CA THR A 21 -4.20 -10.34 21.50
C THR A 21 -5.07 -11.61 21.61
N ALA A 22 -6.36 -11.44 21.93
CA ALA A 22 -7.31 -12.52 22.03
C ALA A 22 -7.90 -12.76 20.64
N LEU A 23 -7.51 -13.87 20.02
CA LEU A 23 -8.38 -14.55 19.07
C LEU A 23 -9.72 -14.76 19.78
N SER A 24 -10.72 -13.95 19.47
CA SER A 24 -12.08 -14.18 19.93
C SER A 24 -12.64 -15.35 19.13
N VAL A 25 -12.35 -16.55 19.62
CA VAL A 25 -12.98 -17.78 19.11
C VAL A 25 -14.43 -17.73 19.53
N CYS A 26 -15.33 -17.54 18.59
CA CYS A 26 -16.75 -17.76 18.82
C CYS A 26 -16.97 -19.28 18.83
N GLU A 27 -17.59 -19.77 19.91
CA GLU A 27 -17.98 -21.14 20.28
C GLU A 27 -17.66 -22.32 19.33
N GLU A 28 -17.14 -23.40 19.91
CA GLU A 28 -16.94 -24.68 19.21
C GLU A 28 -18.26 -25.44 19.06
N GLU A 29 -18.93 -25.25 17.92
CA GLU A 29 -19.80 -26.28 17.34
C GLU A 29 -19.07 -27.01 16.21
N GLY A 30 -18.61 -28.23 16.47
CA GLY A 30 -18.18 -29.19 15.44
C GLY A 30 -17.07 -28.72 14.48
N GLU A 31 -15.82 -28.94 14.86
CA GLU A 31 -14.64 -28.98 13.97
C GLU A 31 -14.31 -27.73 13.13
N LYS A 32 -15.00 -26.60 13.32
CA LYS A 32 -14.71 -25.32 12.63
C LYS A 32 -14.54 -24.18 13.63
N ALA A 33 -13.32 -23.64 13.72
CA ALA A 33 -13.06 -22.43 14.48
C ALA A 33 -13.72 -21.22 13.77
N LEU A 34 -14.59 -20.49 14.49
CA LEU A 34 -15.20 -19.26 14.00
C LEU A 34 -14.38 -18.06 14.50
N TYR A 35 -13.89 -17.25 13.55
CA TYR A 35 -13.14 -16.01 13.82
C TYR A 35 -14.03 -14.80 13.54
N SER A 36 -14.02 -13.80 14.44
CA SER A 36 -14.80 -12.57 14.30
C SER A 36 -13.89 -11.35 14.20
N HIS A 37 -14.07 -10.58 13.12
CA HIS A 37 -13.35 -9.34 12.81
C HIS A 37 -14.29 -8.39 12.08
N ASP A 38 -14.07 -7.08 12.20
CA ASP A 38 -14.87 -6.05 11.50
C ASP A 38 -14.58 -6.06 10.00
N VAL A 39 -13.31 -6.30 9.64
CA VAL A 39 -12.83 -6.33 8.26
C VAL A 39 -11.96 -7.55 8.04
N LEU A 40 -12.23 -8.30 6.97
CA LEU A 40 -11.38 -9.38 6.48
C LEU A 40 -10.76 -8.99 5.13
N VAL A 41 -9.43 -8.89 5.09
CA VAL A 41 -8.65 -8.66 3.87
C VAL A 41 -8.09 -9.98 3.36
N LEU A 42 -8.39 -10.31 2.10
CA LEU A 42 -7.86 -11.50 1.42
C LEU A 42 -6.74 -11.09 0.46
N GLY A 43 -5.50 -11.41 0.83
CA GLY A 43 -4.28 -11.12 0.08
C GLY A 43 -3.38 -10.13 0.81
N ALA A 44 -2.07 -10.43 0.84
CA ALA A 44 -1.04 -9.58 1.47
C ALA A 44 -0.05 -9.00 0.44
N GLY A 45 -0.57 -8.56 -0.71
CA GLY A 45 0.17 -7.69 -1.63
C GLY A 45 0.01 -6.21 -1.24
N LEU A 46 0.52 -5.30 -2.07
CA LEU A 46 0.48 -3.85 -1.79
C LEU A 46 -0.94 -3.36 -1.46
N ALA A 47 -1.92 -3.70 -2.31
CA ALA A 47 -3.31 -3.27 -2.11
C ALA A 47 -3.91 -3.81 -0.81
N GLY A 48 -3.72 -5.10 -0.52
CA GLY A 48 -4.27 -5.73 0.67
C GLY A 48 -3.67 -5.18 1.96
N MET A 49 -2.34 -5.03 2.01
CA MET A 49 -1.68 -4.45 3.18
C MET A 49 -2.03 -2.98 3.37
N ARG A 50 -2.15 -2.20 2.28
CA ARG A 50 -2.59 -0.80 2.34
C ARG A 50 -4.02 -0.68 2.87
N ALA A 51 -4.94 -1.51 2.38
CA ALA A 51 -6.33 -1.54 2.84
C ALA A 51 -6.43 -1.96 4.32
N ALA A 52 -5.70 -3.01 4.71
CA ALA A 52 -5.65 -3.45 6.10
C ALA A 52 -5.10 -2.37 7.04
N LEU A 53 -4.06 -1.65 6.61
CA LEU A 53 -3.47 -0.55 7.36
C LEU A 53 -4.46 0.60 7.57
N GLU A 54 -5.16 1.06 6.52
CA GLU A 54 -6.13 2.16 6.67
C GLU A 54 -7.37 1.75 7.47
N ALA A 55 -7.86 0.52 7.30
CA ALA A 55 -8.95 0.00 8.13
C ALA A 55 -8.55 -0.05 9.61
N ALA A 56 -7.33 -0.51 9.92
CA ALA A 56 -6.81 -0.54 11.28
C ALA A 56 -6.61 0.87 11.86
N LYS A 57 -6.07 1.82 11.07
CA LYS A 57 -5.97 3.24 11.49
C LYS A 57 -7.32 3.87 11.76
N SER A 58 -8.36 3.43 11.05
CA SER A 58 -9.74 3.85 11.28
C SER A 58 -10.41 3.19 12.48
N GLY A 59 -9.68 2.35 13.24
CA GLY A 59 -10.15 1.72 14.47
C GLY A 59 -10.82 0.36 14.30
N ALA A 60 -10.84 -0.21 13.08
CA ALA A 60 -11.42 -1.52 12.85
C ALA A 60 -10.52 -2.65 13.36
N ASN A 61 -11.11 -3.73 13.88
CA ASN A 61 -10.44 -5.00 14.08
C ASN A 61 -10.30 -5.71 12.73
N VAL A 62 -9.08 -5.77 12.18
CA VAL A 62 -8.80 -6.29 10.84
C VAL A 62 -8.10 -7.64 10.91
N ALA A 63 -8.64 -8.63 10.21
CA ALA A 63 -7.92 -9.85 9.85
C ALA A 63 -7.38 -9.76 8.43
N MET A 64 -6.15 -10.22 8.22
CA MET A 64 -5.56 -10.36 6.90
C MET A 64 -5.15 -11.80 6.67
N LEU A 65 -5.67 -12.40 5.59
CA LEU A 65 -5.40 -13.77 5.22
C LEU A 65 -4.70 -13.80 3.86
N SER A 66 -3.59 -14.50 3.76
CA SER A 66 -2.87 -14.66 2.50
C SER A 66 -2.38 -16.09 2.33
N LYS A 67 -2.48 -16.60 1.09
CA LYS A 67 -1.95 -17.92 0.70
C LYS A 67 -0.42 -17.98 0.82
N VAL A 68 0.25 -16.86 0.60
CA VAL A 68 1.71 -16.74 0.63
C VAL A 68 2.13 -15.68 1.63
N TYR A 69 3.38 -15.76 2.09
CA TYR A 69 3.99 -14.70 2.89
C TYR A 69 3.98 -13.36 2.13
N PRO A 70 3.75 -12.20 2.79
CA PRO A 70 3.59 -10.91 2.12
C PRO A 70 4.69 -10.58 1.10
N VAL A 71 5.97 -10.73 1.48
CA VAL A 71 7.12 -10.48 0.58
C VAL A 71 7.22 -11.41 -0.63
N ARG A 72 6.41 -12.48 -0.68
CA ARG A 72 6.30 -13.39 -1.82
C ARG A 72 5.08 -13.10 -2.70
N SER A 73 4.35 -12.03 -2.42
CA SER A 73 3.32 -11.53 -3.34
C SER A 73 3.96 -11.04 -4.64
N HIS A 74 3.20 -11.08 -5.74
CA HIS A 74 3.72 -10.66 -7.05
C HIS A 74 4.02 -9.16 -7.12
N SER A 75 3.50 -8.36 -6.19
CA SER A 75 3.88 -6.96 -6.03
C SER A 75 5.39 -6.77 -5.85
N ASN A 76 6.07 -7.72 -5.18
CA ASN A 76 7.52 -7.70 -5.00
C ASN A 76 8.29 -7.71 -6.34
N ALA A 77 7.69 -8.25 -7.41
CA ALA A 77 8.34 -8.35 -8.71
C ALA A 77 8.23 -7.07 -9.56
N ALA A 78 7.53 -6.02 -9.09
CA ALA A 78 7.43 -4.77 -9.83
C ALA A 78 8.78 -4.03 -9.82
N GLN A 79 9.31 -3.70 -10.99
CA GLN A 79 10.61 -3.03 -11.14
C GLN A 79 10.45 -1.57 -11.59
N GLY A 80 9.49 -1.33 -12.48
CA GLY A 80 9.33 -0.10 -13.27
C GLY A 80 9.10 1.17 -12.46
N GLY A 81 8.39 1.10 -11.35
CA GLY A 81 8.05 2.28 -10.56
C GLY A 81 6.55 2.47 -10.43
N ILE A 82 6.17 3.62 -9.87
CA ILE A 82 4.80 4.05 -9.64
C ILE A 82 4.61 5.43 -10.28
N ASN A 83 3.53 5.60 -11.05
CA ASN A 83 3.20 6.89 -11.63
C ASN A 83 2.43 7.73 -10.63
N ALA A 84 2.87 8.97 -10.44
CA ALA A 84 2.15 9.95 -9.63
C ALA A 84 2.38 11.35 -10.21
N ALA A 85 1.35 12.17 -10.25
CA ALA A 85 1.48 13.56 -10.64
C ALA A 85 1.68 14.39 -9.37
N LEU A 86 2.77 15.16 -9.31
CA LEU A 86 3.02 16.11 -8.22
C LEU A 86 2.62 17.51 -8.69
N THR A 87 1.35 17.87 -8.42
CA THR A 87 0.75 19.13 -8.89
C THR A 87 1.44 20.37 -8.32
N ASP A 88 1.94 20.29 -7.08
CA ASP A 88 2.77 21.30 -6.44
C ASP A 88 4.11 21.54 -7.19
N ARG A 89 4.55 20.57 -8.00
CA ARG A 89 5.75 20.64 -8.83
C ARG A 89 5.46 20.86 -10.32
N GLY A 90 4.22 21.19 -10.66
CA GLY A 90 3.81 21.55 -12.01
C GLY A 90 3.47 20.37 -12.93
N ASP A 91 3.26 19.16 -12.39
CA ASP A 91 2.64 18.05 -13.12
C ASP A 91 1.19 17.90 -12.67
N ASP A 92 0.25 18.31 -13.53
CA ASP A 92 -1.18 18.25 -13.23
C ASP A 92 -1.68 16.79 -13.27
N TRP A 93 -2.46 16.39 -12.27
CA TRP A 93 -3.08 15.07 -12.23
C TRP A 93 -4.05 14.85 -13.40
N ALA A 94 -4.64 15.92 -13.95
CA ALA A 94 -5.52 15.82 -15.12
C ALA A 94 -4.76 15.35 -16.38
N ASP A 95 -3.48 15.69 -16.51
CA ASP A 95 -2.63 15.18 -17.60
C ASP A 95 -2.36 13.67 -17.42
N HIS A 96 -2.21 13.22 -16.17
CA HIS A 96 -2.08 11.79 -15.84
C HIS A 96 -3.37 11.02 -16.10
N ALA A 97 -4.52 11.61 -15.76
CA ALA A 97 -5.83 11.05 -16.06
C ALA A 97 -6.04 10.93 -17.57
N TYR A 98 -5.74 11.96 -18.35
CA TYR A 98 -5.87 11.90 -19.81
C TYR A 98 -5.00 10.79 -20.41
N ASP A 99 -3.72 10.69 -20.01
CA ASP A 99 -2.80 9.66 -20.53
C ASP A 99 -3.34 8.25 -20.20
N THR A 100 -3.96 8.09 -19.03
CA THR A 100 -4.59 6.84 -18.59
C THR A 100 -5.87 6.52 -19.37
N VAL A 101 -6.78 7.48 -19.55
CA VAL A 101 -8.01 7.32 -20.35
C VAL A 101 -7.66 6.93 -21.78
N LYS A 102 -6.74 7.67 -22.40
CA LYS A 102 -6.25 7.36 -23.75
C LYS A 102 -5.57 5.98 -23.81
N GLY A 103 -4.75 5.66 -22.82
CA GLY A 103 -4.06 4.36 -22.74
C GLY A 103 -5.00 3.18 -22.54
N SER A 104 -6.14 3.40 -21.90
CA SER A 104 -7.21 2.41 -21.73
C SER A 104 -8.09 2.24 -22.98
N ASP A 105 -7.78 2.94 -24.07
CA ASP A 105 -8.62 3.03 -25.28
C ASP A 105 -10.05 3.49 -24.97
N PHE A 106 -10.17 4.46 -24.04
CA PHE A 106 -11.43 5.00 -23.53
C PHE A 106 -12.39 3.96 -22.91
N LEU A 107 -11.92 2.74 -22.64
CA LEU A 107 -12.72 1.68 -22.02
C LEU A 107 -12.69 1.74 -20.49
N GLY A 108 -11.73 2.45 -19.90
CA GLY A 108 -11.63 2.61 -18.45
C GLY A 108 -12.71 3.54 -17.89
N ASP A 109 -13.24 3.17 -16.72
CA ASP A 109 -14.17 3.99 -15.95
C ASP A 109 -13.47 5.29 -15.51
N GLN A 110 -13.92 6.42 -16.06
CA GLN A 110 -13.20 7.69 -15.94
C GLN A 110 -13.28 8.28 -14.53
N ASP A 111 -14.35 7.98 -13.80
CA ASP A 111 -14.50 8.34 -12.38
C ASP A 111 -13.46 7.61 -11.50
N ALA A 112 -13.22 6.32 -11.76
CA ALA A 112 -12.15 5.58 -11.08
C ALA A 112 -10.75 6.09 -11.46
N ILE A 113 -10.53 6.43 -12.73
CA ILE A 113 -9.25 7.00 -13.20
C ILE A 113 -8.99 8.37 -12.57
N GLU A 114 -10.02 9.20 -12.44
CA GLU A 114 -9.94 10.51 -11.79
C GLU A 114 -9.49 10.40 -10.33
N VAL A 115 -10.13 9.53 -9.54
CA VAL A 115 -9.74 9.27 -8.15
C VAL A 115 -8.30 8.76 -8.08
N MET A 116 -7.97 7.74 -8.89
CA MET A 116 -6.62 7.16 -8.90
C MET A 116 -5.55 8.22 -9.22
N CYS A 117 -5.76 9.05 -10.22
CA CYS A 117 -4.75 10.01 -10.68
C CYS A 117 -4.61 11.21 -9.74
N SER A 118 -5.73 11.70 -9.18
CA SER A 118 -5.74 12.83 -8.25
C SER A 118 -5.13 12.48 -6.88
N GLU A 119 -5.33 11.25 -6.39
CA GLU A 119 -4.77 10.80 -5.11
C GLU A 119 -3.32 10.29 -5.21
N ALA A 120 -2.85 9.89 -6.39
CA ALA A 120 -1.53 9.27 -6.58
C ALA A 120 -0.36 10.11 -6.03
N GLY A 121 -0.42 11.44 -6.19
CA GLY A 121 0.61 12.36 -5.68
C GLY A 121 0.75 12.28 -4.16
N GLN A 122 -0.37 12.34 -3.44
CA GLN A 122 -0.37 12.26 -1.98
C GLN A 122 0.08 10.88 -1.49
N GLU A 123 -0.36 9.82 -2.18
CA GLU A 123 0.01 8.46 -1.79
C GLU A 123 1.50 8.17 -2.00
N LEU A 124 2.12 8.73 -3.04
CA LEU A 124 3.57 8.67 -3.23
C LEU A 124 4.32 9.28 -2.02
N ILE A 125 3.89 10.47 -1.57
CA ILE A 125 4.49 11.14 -0.42
C ILE A 125 4.26 10.34 0.87
N ASN A 126 3.11 9.70 1.02
CA ASN A 126 2.85 8.80 2.14
C ASN A 126 3.84 7.63 2.17
N LEU A 127 4.11 7.01 1.02
CA LEU A 127 5.10 5.94 0.90
C LEU A 127 6.50 6.41 1.26
N GLU A 128 6.90 7.60 0.80
CA GLU A 128 8.19 8.21 1.19
C GLU A 128 8.27 8.40 2.71
N HIS A 129 7.22 8.94 3.34
CA HIS A 129 7.15 9.11 4.80
C HIS A 129 7.10 7.79 5.57
N MET A 130 6.59 6.72 4.96
CA MET A 130 6.64 5.35 5.50
C MET A 130 8.02 4.70 5.38
N GLY A 131 8.98 5.37 4.73
CA GLY A 131 10.39 4.94 4.66
C GLY A 131 10.81 4.38 3.31
N VAL A 132 9.97 4.47 2.27
CA VAL A 132 10.38 4.08 0.91
C VAL A 132 11.39 5.10 0.38
N ILE A 133 12.62 4.64 0.14
CA ILE A 133 13.71 5.49 -0.32
C ILE A 133 13.69 5.56 -1.86
N PHE A 134 12.83 6.42 -2.40
CA PHE A 134 12.82 6.73 -3.83
C PHE A 134 14.14 7.36 -4.29
N ASN A 135 14.48 7.10 -5.55
CA ASN A 135 15.60 7.77 -6.21
C ASN A 135 15.49 9.28 -6.12
N ARG A 136 16.65 9.95 -6.02
CA ARG A 136 16.74 11.40 -5.98
C ARG A 136 17.31 11.97 -7.29
N ASP A 137 16.88 13.17 -7.64
CA ASP A 137 17.53 13.99 -8.67
C ASP A 137 18.82 14.66 -8.13
N ASP A 138 19.52 15.38 -8.99
CA ASP A 138 20.77 16.07 -8.64
C ASP A 138 20.58 17.16 -7.58
N GLU A 139 19.34 17.64 -7.39
CA GLU A 139 18.95 18.60 -6.37
C GLU A 139 18.46 17.95 -5.06
N GLY A 140 18.45 16.60 -4.98
CA GLY A 140 18.02 15.86 -3.80
C GLY A 140 16.49 15.72 -3.65
N ARG A 141 15.71 16.10 -4.66
CA ARG A 141 14.25 15.91 -4.71
C ARG A 141 13.93 14.53 -5.27
N LEU A 142 12.66 14.13 -5.22
CA LEU A 142 12.20 12.86 -5.83
C LEU A 142 12.47 12.86 -7.34
N GLY A 143 13.32 11.94 -7.79
CA GLY A 143 13.65 11.76 -9.20
C GLY A 143 12.59 10.95 -9.94
N THR A 144 12.36 11.29 -11.21
CA THR A 144 11.42 10.59 -12.10
C THR A 144 12.13 10.03 -13.32
N ARG A 145 11.50 9.06 -13.99
CA ARG A 145 11.91 8.57 -15.30
C ARG A 145 10.75 8.52 -16.28
N ALA A 146 11.09 8.49 -17.58
CA ALA A 146 10.11 8.23 -18.62
C ALA A 146 9.63 6.77 -18.55
N PHE A 147 8.34 6.56 -18.80
CA PHE A 147 7.72 5.24 -18.79
C PHE A 147 6.58 5.17 -19.82
N GLY A 148 6.23 3.95 -20.22
CA GLY A 148 5.35 3.70 -21.37
C GLY A 148 4.02 4.44 -21.27
N GLY A 149 3.63 5.10 -22.37
CA GLY A 149 2.32 5.73 -22.51
C GLY A 149 2.12 7.08 -21.82
N GLN A 150 3.12 7.57 -21.07
CA GLN A 150 3.03 8.86 -20.37
C GLN A 150 3.68 9.98 -21.20
N ARG A 151 3.06 11.17 -21.23
CA ARG A 151 3.62 12.33 -21.94
C ARG A 151 4.76 13.02 -21.18
N ARG A 152 4.79 12.86 -19.85
CA ARG A 152 5.76 13.47 -18.92
C ARG A 152 6.43 12.36 -18.11
N ALA A 153 7.68 12.61 -17.69
CA ALA A 153 8.38 11.73 -16.76
C ALA A 153 7.78 11.91 -15.35
N ARG A 154 6.87 11.00 -14.98
CA ARG A 154 6.15 11.00 -13.70
C ARG A 154 6.21 9.67 -12.96
N THR A 155 7.12 8.80 -13.38
CA THR A 155 7.33 7.48 -12.77
C THR A 155 8.42 7.59 -11.73
N PHE A 156 8.05 7.41 -10.47
CA PHE A 156 8.96 7.34 -9.32
C PHE A 156 9.40 5.91 -9.09
N PHE A 157 10.66 5.71 -8.73
CA PHE A 157 11.27 4.38 -8.72
C PHE A 157 12.33 4.24 -7.63
N VAL A 158 12.63 3.00 -7.28
CA VAL A 158 13.79 2.59 -6.50
C VAL A 158 14.62 1.65 -7.37
N ALA A 159 15.60 2.21 -8.08
CA ALA A 159 16.40 1.54 -9.11
C ALA A 159 15.54 0.64 -10.03
N ASP A 160 15.68 -0.67 -9.89
CA ASP A 160 14.95 -1.74 -10.57
C ASP A 160 14.19 -2.67 -9.61
N ILE A 161 13.96 -2.23 -8.36
CA ILE A 161 13.34 -3.02 -7.29
C ILE A 161 12.17 -2.28 -6.60
N THR A 162 11.50 -1.37 -7.30
CA THR A 162 10.49 -0.48 -6.69
C THR A 162 9.41 -1.24 -5.91
N GLY A 163 8.90 -2.35 -6.45
CA GLY A 163 7.90 -3.19 -5.80
C GLY A 163 8.38 -3.81 -4.49
N GLN A 164 9.64 -4.26 -4.45
CA GLN A 164 10.25 -4.77 -3.22
C GLN A 164 10.47 -3.66 -2.19
N ALA A 165 10.76 -2.44 -2.63
CA ALA A 165 11.00 -1.32 -1.72
C ALA A 165 9.71 -0.75 -1.09
N ILE A 166 8.56 -0.86 -1.78
CA ILE A 166 7.27 -0.40 -1.26
C ILE A 166 6.64 -1.41 -0.30
N LEU A 167 6.97 -2.70 -0.45
CA LEU A 167 6.30 -3.83 0.22
C LEU A 167 6.79 -4.08 1.65
#